data_AF-A0A933FZD7-F1
#
_entry.id   AF-A0A933FZD7-F1
#
_cell.length_a   1.000
_cell.length_b   1.000
_cell.length_c   1.000
_cell.angle_alpha   90.00
_cell.angle_beta   90.00
_cell.angle_gamma   90.00
#
_symmetry.space_group_name_H-M   'P 1'
#
loop_
_entity.id
_entity.type
_entity.pdbx_description
1 polymer ?
#
loop_
_entity_poly.entity_id
_entity_poly.type
_entity_poly.pdbx_seq_one_letter_code
_entity_poly.pdbx_strand_id
1 'polypeptide(L)'
;MTVGEKKVERLLQALIEDLINGVEQREAGYRATDDLGLLPSEQKYLFKAKIIEKNSKGMVRFKFANIETRKQFKSFDLLFKQLDYFLKNKEVLDADLQRLENASKLLENLVKKLKDSQEHWPKVIAIGWWKMLESSALPSEVDEILKEGFSPKDWAIKTVQSSPQLGIEIANRVGKIDSSDEALSLFSELGLRNMGEVFIPFDGDNGTIQKIKKVLKWNECVVILTQETIKMLGLFWFSLVVLEFANLLPMIEENSPRFIGIIWTNVGALFEKDQLKLIDDLKQNLEISPLQQMSWTTDVFRIPEAI
;
A
#
# COMPACT_ATOMS: atom_id res chain seq x y z
N MET A 1 -33.43 -12.01 14.00
CA MET A 1 -33.34 -11.97 12.53
C MET A 1 -34.11 -13.13 11.93
N THR A 2 -35.16 -12.87 11.16
CA THR A 2 -35.93 -13.91 10.46
C THR A 2 -35.15 -14.47 9.26
N VAL A 3 -35.53 -15.64 8.75
CA VAL A 3 -34.93 -16.22 7.53
C VAL A 3 -35.04 -15.24 6.35
N GLY A 4 -36.17 -14.54 6.23
CA GLY A 4 -36.38 -13.51 5.20
C GLY A 4 -35.47 -12.29 5.34
N GLU A 5 -35.19 -11.84 6.57
CA GLU A 5 -34.25 -10.73 6.82
C GLU A 5 -32.81 -11.09 6.41
N LYS A 6 -32.35 -12.32 6.67
CA LYS A 6 -31.01 -12.78 6.24
C LYS A 6 -30.85 -12.77 4.72
N LYS A 7 -31.90 -13.09 3.97
CA LYS A 7 -31.87 -13.08 2.49
C LYS A 7 -31.83 -11.65 1.95
N VAL A 8 -32.57 -10.74 2.58
CA VAL A 8 -32.54 -9.30 2.25
C VAL A 8 -31.18 -8.69 2.57
N GLU A 9 -30.58 -9.04 3.71
CA GLU A 9 -29.23 -8.63 4.09
C GLU A 9 -28.20 -9.04 3.04
N ARG A 10 -28.21 -10.30 2.59
CA ARG A 10 -27.32 -10.79 1.52
C ARG A 10 -27.47 -10.03 0.21
N LEU A 11 -28.70 -9.72 -0.18
CA LEU A 11 -28.97 -8.94 -1.39
C LEU A 11 -28.45 -7.50 -1.27
N LEU A 12 -28.56 -6.91 -0.08
CA LEU A 12 -28.04 -5.58 0.21
C LEU A 12 -26.50 -5.58 0.24
N GLN A 13 -25.89 -6.59 0.86
CA GLN A 13 -24.44 -6.79 0.86
C GLN A 13 -23.90 -6.97 -0.56
N ALA A 14 -24.51 -7.84 -1.37
CA ALA A 14 -24.11 -8.04 -2.77
C ALA A 14 -24.20 -6.75 -3.60
N LEU A 15 -25.23 -5.92 -3.35
CA LEU A 15 -25.34 -4.60 -3.98
C LEU A 15 -24.20 -3.67 -3.56
N ILE A 16 -23.89 -3.61 -2.26
CA ILE A 16 -22.81 -2.77 -1.73
C ILE A 16 -21.46 -3.25 -2.26
N GLU A 17 -21.19 -4.54 -2.23
CA GLU A 17 -19.96 -5.16 -2.76
C GLU A 17 -19.79 -4.85 -4.24
N ASP A 18 -20.83 -5.00 -5.06
CA ASP A 18 -20.76 -4.69 -6.48
C ASP A 18 -20.41 -3.20 -6.70
N LEU A 19 -21.00 -2.29 -5.93
CA LEU A 19 -20.69 -0.86 -6.01
C LEU A 19 -19.26 -0.54 -5.56
N ILE A 20 -18.76 -1.19 -4.49
CA ILE A 20 -17.35 -1.09 -4.06
C ILE A 20 -16.39 -1.60 -5.15
N ASN A 21 -16.83 -2.54 -5.97
CA ASN A 21 -16.09 -3.08 -7.10
C ASN A 21 -16.26 -2.28 -8.41
N GLY A 22 -16.94 -1.13 -8.39
CA GLY A 22 -17.12 -0.29 -9.57
C GLY A 22 -18.15 -0.82 -10.58
N VAL A 23 -18.95 -1.82 -10.18
CA VAL A 23 -20.05 -2.26 -11.03
C VAL A 23 -21.04 -1.11 -11.17
N GLU A 24 -21.47 -0.84 -12.41
CA GLU A 24 -22.42 0.23 -12.65
C GLU A 24 -23.69 0.03 -11.82
N GLN A 25 -24.20 1.09 -11.21
CA GLN A 25 -25.41 1.06 -10.38
C GLN A 25 -26.61 0.34 -11.03
N ARG A 26 -26.75 0.39 -12.37
CA ARG A 26 -27.82 -0.31 -13.09
C ARG A 26 -27.62 -1.83 -13.18
N GLU A 27 -26.42 -2.33 -12.93
CA GLU A 27 -26.05 -3.75 -12.97
C GLU A 27 -25.74 -4.32 -11.58
N ALA A 28 -25.41 -3.46 -10.60
CA ALA A 28 -25.04 -3.87 -9.26
C ALA A 28 -26.17 -4.60 -8.50
N GLY A 29 -25.80 -5.61 -7.73
CA GLY A 29 -26.62 -6.39 -6.80
C GLY A 29 -27.50 -7.46 -7.42
N TYR A 30 -27.48 -7.64 -8.75
CA TYR A 30 -28.27 -8.68 -9.41
C TYR A 30 -27.64 -10.06 -9.20
N ARG A 31 -28.44 -11.02 -8.71
CA ARG A 31 -28.04 -12.42 -8.50
C ARG A 31 -29.14 -13.38 -8.95
N ALA A 32 -28.80 -14.63 -9.26
CA ALA A 32 -29.81 -15.65 -9.49
C ALA A 32 -30.56 -15.95 -8.18
N THR A 33 -31.83 -16.33 -8.26
CA THR A 33 -32.62 -16.68 -7.08
C THR A 33 -32.05 -17.88 -6.33
N ASP A 34 -31.41 -18.78 -7.07
CA ASP A 34 -30.86 -20.03 -6.56
C ASP A 34 -29.58 -19.77 -5.76
N ASP A 35 -28.72 -18.85 -6.22
CA ASP A 35 -27.53 -18.39 -5.50
C ASP A 35 -27.88 -17.81 -4.12
N LEU A 36 -29.04 -17.17 -4.04
CA LEU A 36 -29.57 -16.59 -2.82
C LEU A 36 -30.32 -17.63 -1.97
N GLY A 37 -30.62 -18.81 -2.51
CA GLY A 37 -31.47 -19.83 -1.91
C GLY A 37 -32.85 -19.30 -1.55
N LEU A 38 -33.47 -18.53 -2.45
CA LEU A 38 -34.82 -17.99 -2.31
C LEU A 38 -35.85 -19.01 -2.83
N LEU A 39 -36.78 -19.42 -1.98
CA LEU A 39 -37.89 -20.28 -2.40
C LEU A 39 -38.90 -19.48 -3.26
N PRO A 40 -39.64 -20.13 -4.18
CA PRO A 40 -40.63 -19.46 -5.03
C PRO A 40 -41.69 -18.67 -4.24
N SER A 41 -42.11 -19.17 -3.08
CA SER A 41 -43.06 -18.50 -2.18
C SER A 41 -42.49 -17.22 -1.58
N GLU A 42 -41.23 -17.24 -1.17
CA GLU A 42 -40.51 -16.09 -0.63
C GLU A 42 -40.27 -15.04 -1.70
N GLN A 43 -39.86 -15.47 -2.90
CA GLN A 43 -39.70 -14.59 -4.05
C GLN A 43 -41.01 -13.84 -4.36
N LYS A 44 -42.13 -14.56 -4.41
CA LYS A 44 -43.45 -13.96 -4.66
C LYS A 44 -43.83 -12.93 -3.59
N TYR A 45 -43.53 -13.21 -2.32
CA TYR A 45 -43.74 -12.26 -1.23
C TYR A 45 -42.87 -11.01 -1.39
N LEU A 46 -41.56 -11.17 -1.59
CA LEU A 46 -40.61 -10.05 -1.70
C LEU A 46 -40.92 -9.14 -2.90
N PHE A 47 -41.36 -9.71 -4.03
CA PHE A 47 -41.85 -8.91 -5.17
C PHE A 47 -43.14 -8.16 -4.84
N LYS A 48 -44.12 -8.81 -4.22
CA LYS A 48 -45.39 -8.17 -3.85
C LYS A 48 -45.18 -7.04 -2.85
N ALA A 49 -44.24 -7.22 -1.92
CA ALA A 49 -43.82 -6.21 -0.96
C ALA A 49 -42.92 -5.11 -1.55
N LYS A 50 -42.57 -5.20 -2.85
CA LYS A 50 -41.68 -4.26 -3.55
C LYS A 50 -40.30 -4.12 -2.89
N ILE A 51 -39.80 -5.20 -2.28
CA ILE A 51 -38.49 -5.28 -1.61
C ILE A 51 -37.39 -5.62 -2.62
N ILE A 52 -37.71 -6.42 -3.65
CA ILE A 52 -36.78 -6.80 -4.72
C ILE A 52 -37.31 -6.37 -6.09
N GLU A 53 -36.39 -6.28 -7.05
CA GLU A 53 -36.69 -6.06 -8.47
C GLU A 53 -35.96 -7.06 -9.36
N LYS A 54 -36.43 -7.22 -10.60
CA LYS A 54 -35.96 -8.22 -11.56
C LYS A 54 -35.44 -7.55 -12.83
N ASN A 55 -34.33 -8.03 -13.37
CA ASN A 55 -33.87 -7.59 -14.70
C ASN A 55 -34.40 -8.50 -15.82
N SER A 56 -34.06 -8.16 -17.07
CA SER A 56 -34.46 -8.93 -18.26
C SER A 56 -33.92 -10.36 -18.29
N LYS A 57 -32.81 -10.63 -17.60
CA LYS A 57 -32.16 -11.95 -17.52
C LYS A 57 -32.72 -12.85 -16.44
N GLY A 58 -33.71 -12.40 -15.68
CA GLY A 58 -34.30 -13.22 -14.64
C GLY A 58 -33.73 -12.99 -13.23
N MET A 59 -32.63 -12.26 -13.12
CA MET A 59 -31.91 -12.06 -11.87
C MET A 59 -32.62 -11.03 -10.98
N VAL A 60 -32.44 -11.18 -9.67
CA VAL A 60 -33.08 -10.34 -8.66
C VAL A 60 -32.07 -9.52 -7.88
N ARG A 61 -32.46 -8.32 -7.45
CA ARG A 61 -31.68 -7.51 -6.51
C ARG A 61 -32.57 -6.79 -5.50
N PHE A 62 -31.96 -6.28 -4.44
CA PHE A 62 -32.64 -5.42 -3.47
C PHE A 62 -33.07 -4.09 -4.09
N LYS A 63 -34.32 -3.68 -3.85
CA LYS A 63 -34.88 -2.42 -4.34
C LYS A 63 -34.57 -1.28 -3.39
N PHE A 64 -33.33 -0.79 -3.46
CA PHE A 64 -32.79 0.19 -2.52
C PHE A 64 -33.39 1.60 -2.59
N ALA A 65 -34.00 1.99 -3.71
CA ALA A 65 -34.63 3.30 -3.87
C ALA A 65 -36.00 3.42 -3.15
N ASN A 66 -36.55 2.31 -2.63
CA ASN A 66 -37.85 2.31 -1.97
C ASN A 66 -37.73 2.71 -0.49
N ILE A 67 -38.21 3.90 -0.14
CA ILE A 67 -38.19 4.45 1.23
C ILE A 67 -38.94 3.54 2.21
N GLU A 68 -40.08 2.98 1.82
CA GLU A 68 -40.86 2.11 2.69
C GLU A 68 -40.14 0.79 2.98
N THR A 69 -39.39 0.26 2.00
CA THR A 69 -38.51 -0.89 2.21
C THR A 69 -37.41 -0.56 3.20
N ARG A 70 -36.77 0.61 3.11
CA ARG A 70 -35.74 1.03 4.08
C ARG A 70 -36.31 1.16 5.51
N LYS A 71 -37.49 1.76 5.65
CA LYS A 71 -38.19 1.86 6.95
C LYS A 71 -38.54 0.51 7.55
N GLN A 72 -38.82 -0.50 6.73
CA GLN A 72 -39.11 -1.86 7.18
C GLN A 72 -37.86 -2.56 7.75
N PHE A 73 -36.66 -2.21 7.27
CA PHE A 73 -35.40 -2.84 7.63
C PHE A 73 -34.46 -1.92 8.42
N LYS A 74 -34.97 -1.20 9.42
CA LYS A 74 -34.15 -0.33 10.31
C LYS A 74 -32.97 -1.04 10.98
N SER A 75 -33.07 -2.35 11.18
CA SER A 75 -31.96 -3.16 11.69
C SER A 75 -30.72 -3.14 10.76
N PHE A 76 -30.86 -2.72 9.50
CA PHE A 76 -29.79 -2.60 8.51
C PHE A 76 -29.33 -1.15 8.28
N ASP A 77 -29.59 -0.24 9.22
CA ASP A 77 -29.23 1.19 9.08
C ASP A 77 -27.76 1.41 8.70
N LEU A 78 -26.83 0.59 9.20
CA LEU A 78 -25.41 0.69 8.83
C LEU A 78 -25.18 0.35 7.34
N LEU A 79 -25.78 -0.73 6.85
CA LEU A 79 -25.68 -1.12 5.44
C LEU A 79 -26.31 -0.08 4.52
N PHE A 80 -27.44 0.54 4.94
CA PHE A 80 -28.01 1.64 4.16
C PHE A 80 -27.14 2.89 4.16
N LYS A 81 -26.47 3.23 5.28
CA LYS A 81 -25.49 4.32 5.32
C LYS A 81 -24.31 4.05 4.38
N GLN A 82 -23.80 2.83 4.37
CA GLN A 82 -22.73 2.41 3.44
C GLN A 82 -23.21 2.52 1.99
N LEU A 83 -24.38 1.98 1.68
CA LEU A 83 -24.96 2.10 0.33
C LEU A 83 -25.11 3.56 -0.10
N ASP A 84 -25.64 4.42 0.77
CA ASP A 84 -25.81 5.84 0.48
C ASP A 84 -24.47 6.55 0.30
N TYR A 85 -23.44 6.16 1.06
CA TYR A 85 -22.08 6.64 0.87
C TYR A 85 -21.55 6.27 -0.52
N PHE A 86 -21.64 5.00 -0.94
CA PHE A 86 -21.14 4.58 -2.25
C PHE A 86 -21.91 5.21 -3.41
N LEU A 87 -23.23 5.34 -3.29
CA LEU A 87 -24.05 5.98 -4.31
C LEU A 87 -23.74 7.49 -4.45
N LYS A 88 -23.48 8.19 -3.34
CA LYS A 88 -23.16 9.63 -3.37
C LYS A 88 -21.75 9.92 -3.86
N ASN A 89 -20.81 9.02 -3.59
CA ASN A 89 -19.39 9.22 -3.91
C ASN A 89 -18.94 8.44 -5.15
N LYS A 90 -19.88 8.04 -6.03
CA LYS A 90 -19.59 7.16 -7.17
C LYS A 90 -18.45 7.68 -8.06
N GLU A 91 -18.43 8.97 -8.37
CA GLU A 91 -17.37 9.55 -9.20
C GLU A 91 -15.98 9.43 -8.57
N VAL A 92 -15.90 9.60 -7.24
CA VAL A 92 -14.66 9.43 -6.48
C VAL A 92 -14.25 7.96 -6.46
N LEU A 93 -15.20 7.04 -6.26
CA LEU A 93 -14.96 5.59 -6.30
C LEU A 93 -14.45 5.13 -7.65
N ASP A 94 -15.09 5.55 -8.74
CA ASP A 94 -14.70 5.19 -10.10
C ASP A 94 -13.30 5.74 -10.42
N ALA A 95 -13.01 6.99 -10.01
CA ALA A 95 -11.67 7.57 -10.14
C ALA A 95 -10.62 6.79 -9.33
N ASP A 96 -10.97 6.33 -8.14
CA ASP A 96 -10.07 5.59 -7.26
C ASP A 96 -9.79 4.17 -7.77
N LEU A 97 -10.80 3.48 -8.32
CA LEU A 97 -10.60 2.21 -9.01
C LEU A 97 -9.68 2.36 -10.23
N GLN A 98 -9.84 3.45 -10.99
CA GLN A 98 -8.92 3.75 -12.09
C GLN A 98 -7.49 4.01 -11.60
N ARG A 99 -7.32 4.64 -10.44
CA ARG A 99 -5.99 4.80 -9.79
C ARG A 99 -5.39 3.46 -9.43
N LEU A 100 -6.16 2.54 -8.83
CA LEU A 100 -5.70 1.18 -8.51
C LEU A 100 -5.27 0.40 -9.75
N GLU A 101 -6.05 0.45 -10.83
CA GLU A 101 -5.65 -0.20 -12.10
C GLU A 101 -4.35 0.37 -12.65
N ASN A 102 -4.19 1.69 -12.61
CA ASN A 102 -2.98 2.36 -13.06
C ASN A 102 -1.78 2.04 -12.15
N ALA A 103 -2.02 1.92 -10.84
CA ALA A 103 -1.02 1.50 -9.86
C ALA A 103 -0.50 0.08 -10.18
N SER A 104 -1.43 -0.87 -10.43
CA SER A 104 -1.07 -2.23 -10.83
C SER A 104 -0.21 -2.24 -12.09
N LYS A 105 -0.64 -1.54 -13.15
CA LYS A 105 0.12 -1.45 -14.41
C LYS A 105 1.51 -0.84 -14.22
N LEU A 106 1.64 0.19 -13.39
CA LEU A 106 2.92 0.84 -13.12
C LEU A 106 3.88 -0.11 -12.37
N LEU A 107 3.40 -0.80 -11.34
CA LEU A 107 4.22 -1.77 -10.60
C LEU A 107 4.56 -3.00 -11.44
N GLU A 108 3.65 -3.49 -12.28
CA GLU A 108 3.92 -4.59 -13.21
C GLU A 108 5.06 -4.23 -14.18
N ASN A 109 5.05 -3.00 -14.71
CA ASN A 109 6.12 -2.49 -15.57
C ASN A 109 7.46 -2.37 -14.81
N LEU A 110 7.42 -1.91 -13.55
CA LEU A 110 8.59 -1.88 -12.68
C LEU A 110 9.17 -3.29 -12.44
N VAL A 111 8.31 -4.25 -12.06
CA VAL A 111 8.69 -5.66 -11.84
C VAL A 111 9.33 -6.23 -13.11
N LYS A 112 8.74 -5.97 -14.27
CA LYS A 112 9.31 -6.39 -15.55
C LYS A 112 10.71 -5.81 -15.77
N LYS A 113 10.90 -4.50 -15.59
CA LYS A 113 12.22 -3.85 -15.71
C LYS A 113 13.27 -4.46 -14.77
N LEU A 114 12.89 -4.81 -13.54
CA LEU A 114 13.78 -5.41 -12.55
C LEU A 114 14.13 -6.87 -12.85
N LYS A 115 13.22 -7.61 -13.50
CA LYS A 115 13.49 -8.96 -14.02
C LYS A 115 14.40 -8.91 -15.25
N ASP A 116 14.15 -7.96 -16.14
CA ASP A 116 14.84 -7.86 -17.43
C ASP A 116 16.26 -7.28 -17.31
N SER A 117 16.53 -6.42 -16.32
CA SER A 117 17.85 -5.82 -16.13
C SER A 117 18.21 -5.59 -14.66
N GLN A 118 19.40 -6.09 -14.29
CA GLN A 118 19.94 -5.90 -12.94
C GLN A 118 20.35 -4.45 -12.65
N GLU A 119 20.54 -3.62 -13.68
CA GLU A 119 21.00 -2.22 -13.54
C GLU A 119 19.95 -1.32 -12.88
N HIS A 120 18.67 -1.71 -12.89
CA HIS A 120 17.62 -0.94 -12.23
C HIS A 120 17.56 -1.18 -10.71
N TRP A 121 18.12 -2.30 -10.20
CA TRP A 121 18.07 -2.62 -8.77
C TRP A 121 18.73 -1.57 -7.88
N PRO A 122 19.96 -1.09 -8.16
CA PRO A 122 20.59 -0.06 -7.35
C PRO A 122 19.75 1.22 -7.26
N LYS A 123 19.09 1.62 -8.36
CA LYS A 123 18.21 2.81 -8.39
C LYS A 123 16.99 2.64 -7.48
N VAL A 124 16.30 1.50 -7.59
CA VAL A 124 15.15 1.15 -6.74
C VAL A 124 15.55 1.10 -5.26
N ILE A 125 16.65 0.43 -4.96
CA ILE A 125 17.15 0.28 -3.59
C ILE A 125 17.52 1.65 -3.01
N ALA A 126 18.26 2.49 -3.75
CA ALA A 126 18.70 3.78 -3.25
C ALA A 126 17.53 4.66 -2.82
N ILE A 127 16.48 4.76 -3.66
CA ILE A 127 15.30 5.58 -3.36
C ILE A 127 14.44 4.94 -2.27
N GLY A 128 14.20 3.62 -2.33
CA GLY A 128 13.41 2.93 -1.33
C GLY A 128 14.03 3.02 0.07
N TRP A 129 15.35 2.79 0.18
CA TRP A 129 16.07 2.92 1.44
C TRP A 129 16.14 4.36 1.93
N TRP A 130 16.40 5.33 1.05
CA TRP A 130 16.31 6.74 1.44
C TRP A 130 14.96 7.04 2.10
N LYS A 131 13.86 6.67 1.46
CA LYS A 131 12.50 6.98 1.95
C LYS A 131 12.13 6.24 3.23
N MET A 132 12.59 5.00 3.39
CA MET A 132 12.48 4.26 4.64
C MET A 132 13.22 4.97 5.79
N LEU A 133 14.49 5.31 5.57
CA LEU A 133 15.34 5.96 6.57
C LEU A 133 14.80 7.34 6.97
N GLU A 134 14.41 8.15 5.99
CA GLU A 134 13.76 9.45 6.21
C GLU A 134 12.50 9.32 7.07
N SER A 135 11.63 8.37 6.73
CA SER A 135 10.35 8.15 7.44
C SER A 135 10.53 7.58 8.85
N SER A 136 11.66 6.96 9.13
CA SER A 136 11.98 6.43 10.46
C SER A 136 12.43 7.50 11.45
N ALA A 137 12.86 8.68 10.96
CA ALA A 137 13.58 9.70 11.73
C ALA A 137 14.88 9.23 12.42
N LEU A 138 15.33 7.98 12.17
CA LEU A 138 16.57 7.38 12.68
C LEU A 138 16.72 7.58 14.20
N PRO A 139 15.85 6.94 15.01
CA PRO A 139 15.94 7.07 16.46
C PRO A 139 17.31 6.61 16.95
N SER A 140 17.79 7.15 18.07
CA SER A 140 19.07 6.77 18.67
C SER A 140 19.11 7.21 20.12
N GLU A 141 19.97 6.58 20.91
CA GLU A 141 20.17 6.95 22.32
C GLU A 141 20.73 8.37 22.42
N VAL A 142 20.11 9.19 23.28
CA VAL A 142 20.48 10.60 23.44
C VAL A 142 21.96 10.73 23.84
N ASP A 143 22.48 9.82 24.67
CA ASP A 143 23.87 9.84 25.08
C ASP A 143 24.83 9.60 23.91
N GLU A 144 24.50 8.70 22.97
CA GLU A 144 25.32 8.45 21.77
C GLU A 144 25.28 9.64 20.81
N ILE A 145 24.11 10.27 20.66
CA ILE A 145 23.95 11.50 19.88
C ILE A 145 24.82 12.63 20.46
N LEU A 146 24.76 12.85 21.77
CA LEU A 146 25.52 13.89 22.47
C LEU A 146 27.04 13.61 22.43
N LYS A 147 27.46 12.34 22.56
CA LYS A 147 28.88 11.94 22.47
C LYS A 147 29.52 12.31 21.15
N GLU A 148 28.80 12.21 20.04
CA GLU A 148 29.29 12.61 18.71
C GLU A 148 29.17 14.12 18.44
N GLY A 149 28.65 14.87 19.42
CA GLY A 149 28.56 16.32 19.41
C GLY A 149 27.35 16.87 18.68
N PHE A 150 26.29 16.08 18.50
CA PHE A 150 25.01 16.57 18.00
C PHE A 150 24.12 17.04 19.15
N SER A 151 23.40 18.15 18.95
CA SER A 151 22.19 18.39 19.75
C SER A 151 21.04 17.48 19.24
N PRO A 152 20.02 17.16 20.05
CA PRO A 152 18.86 16.40 19.58
C PRO A 152 18.15 17.06 18.37
N LYS A 153 18.15 18.39 18.32
CA LYS A 153 17.61 19.16 17.19
C LYS A 153 18.45 18.97 15.93
N ASP A 154 19.78 19.06 16.07
CA ASP A 154 20.68 18.86 14.94
C ASP A 154 20.60 17.42 14.43
N TRP A 155 20.49 16.43 15.34
CA TRP A 155 20.28 15.03 14.96
C TRP A 155 19.07 14.88 14.05
N ALA A 156 17.89 15.33 14.48
CA ALA A 156 16.66 15.18 13.71
C ALA A 156 16.72 15.81 12.31
N ILE A 157 17.47 16.90 12.13
CA ILE A 157 17.62 17.56 10.83
C ILE A 157 18.68 16.86 9.98
N LYS A 158 19.84 16.56 10.56
CA LYS A 158 21.00 16.04 9.83
C LYS A 158 20.84 14.57 9.42
N THR A 159 20.11 13.76 10.19
CA THR A 159 19.83 12.36 9.81
C THR A 159 18.91 12.25 8.61
N VAL A 160 17.85 13.05 8.57
CA VAL A 160 16.96 13.17 7.41
C VAL A 160 17.75 13.60 6.17
N GLN A 161 18.60 14.63 6.30
CA GLN A 161 19.47 15.10 5.22
C GLN A 161 20.49 14.05 4.74
N SER A 162 20.91 13.13 5.61
CA SER A 162 21.91 12.10 5.25
C SER A 162 21.27 10.83 4.67
N SER A 163 19.94 10.68 4.76
CA SER A 163 19.23 9.48 4.33
C SER A 163 19.43 9.11 2.85
N PRO A 164 19.50 10.05 1.88
CA PRO A 164 19.86 9.75 0.50
C PRO A 164 21.22 9.04 0.36
N GLN A 165 22.26 9.55 1.04
CA GLN A 165 23.61 8.97 0.95
C GLN A 165 23.70 7.61 1.62
N LEU A 166 23.01 7.42 2.76
CA LEU A 166 22.91 6.11 3.41
C LEU A 166 22.18 5.10 2.49
N GLY A 167 21.13 5.53 1.78
CA GLY A 167 20.43 4.72 0.79
C GLY A 167 21.33 4.30 -0.39
N ILE A 168 22.14 5.23 -0.92
CA ILE A 168 23.13 4.94 -1.98
C ILE A 168 24.18 3.92 -1.53
N GLU A 169 24.67 4.03 -0.29
CA GLU A 169 25.65 3.08 0.23
C GLU A 169 25.07 1.65 0.31
N ILE A 170 23.82 1.52 0.72
CA ILE A 170 23.11 0.23 0.72
C ILE A 170 22.90 -0.27 -0.71
N ALA A 171 22.49 0.59 -1.64
CA ALA A 171 22.31 0.23 -3.04
C ALA A 171 23.59 -0.31 -3.68
N ASN A 172 24.74 0.27 -3.34
CA ASN A 172 26.06 -0.17 -3.79
C ASN A 172 26.46 -1.59 -3.32
N ARG A 173 25.74 -2.20 -2.39
CA ARG A 173 25.89 -3.64 -2.04
C ARG A 173 25.31 -4.59 -3.07
N VAL A 174 24.43 -4.09 -3.94
CA VAL A 174 23.71 -4.87 -4.95
C VAL A 174 24.21 -4.55 -6.36
N GLY A 175 24.55 -3.29 -6.63
CA GLY A 175 25.14 -2.88 -7.89
C GLY A 175 25.55 -1.42 -7.84
N LYS A 176 26.35 -0.98 -8.81
CA LYS A 176 26.96 0.34 -8.79
C LYS A 176 25.91 1.45 -9.00
N ILE A 177 25.94 2.47 -8.14
CA ILE A 177 25.21 3.73 -8.31
C ILE A 177 26.00 4.88 -7.72
N ASP A 178 26.22 5.91 -8.52
CA ASP A 178 27.16 6.99 -8.22
C ASP A 178 26.48 8.20 -7.55
N SER A 179 25.17 8.39 -7.73
CA SER A 179 24.46 9.57 -7.20
C SER A 179 22.95 9.38 -7.03
N SER A 180 22.33 10.29 -6.26
CA SER A 180 20.86 10.36 -6.14
C SER A 180 20.21 10.72 -7.48
N ASP A 181 20.83 11.58 -8.28
CA ASP A 181 20.33 11.94 -9.62
C ASP A 181 20.25 10.72 -10.55
N GLU A 182 21.25 9.85 -10.48
CA GLU A 182 21.22 8.58 -11.20
C GLU A 182 20.07 7.69 -10.73
N ALA A 183 19.80 7.64 -9.42
CA ALA A 183 18.64 6.92 -8.90
C ALA A 183 17.32 7.51 -9.43
N LEU A 184 17.19 8.84 -9.38
CA LEU A 184 16.00 9.58 -9.81
C LEU A 184 15.72 9.45 -11.31
N SER A 185 16.72 9.15 -12.13
CA SER A 185 16.54 8.88 -13.56
C SER A 185 15.49 7.78 -13.83
N LEU A 186 15.34 6.82 -12.90
CA LEU A 186 14.36 5.74 -13.01
C LEU A 186 12.92 6.24 -13.10
N PHE A 187 12.58 7.34 -12.43
CA PHE A 187 11.22 7.93 -12.53
C PHE A 187 10.92 8.38 -13.96
N SER A 188 11.91 8.97 -14.64
CA SER A 188 11.77 9.37 -16.04
C SER A 188 11.61 8.16 -16.96
N GLU A 189 12.35 7.09 -16.71
CA GLU A 189 12.22 5.82 -17.43
C GLU A 189 10.87 5.13 -17.22
N LEU A 190 10.20 5.42 -16.10
CA LEU A 190 8.84 4.97 -15.79
C LEU A 190 7.76 5.92 -16.34
N GLY A 191 8.16 7.00 -17.03
CA GLY A 191 7.24 7.96 -17.65
C GLY A 191 6.68 9.01 -16.69
N LEU A 192 7.27 9.20 -15.52
CA LEU A 192 6.84 10.15 -14.51
C LEU A 192 7.49 11.52 -14.78
N ARG A 193 6.72 12.46 -15.35
CA ARG A 193 7.23 13.69 -15.98
C ARG A 193 7.20 14.96 -15.12
N ASN A 194 6.81 14.88 -13.86
CA ASN A 194 6.73 16.02 -12.95
C ASN A 194 7.68 15.87 -11.74
N MET A 195 8.97 15.63 -12.01
CA MET A 195 10.00 15.50 -10.97
C MET A 195 10.46 16.85 -10.38
N GLY A 196 9.91 17.97 -10.85
CA GLY A 196 10.37 19.34 -10.54
C GLY A 196 10.34 19.74 -9.06
N GLU A 197 9.81 18.89 -8.18
CA GLU A 197 9.69 19.12 -6.74
C GLU A 197 10.32 18.01 -5.89
N VAL A 198 11.08 17.06 -6.47
CA VAL A 198 11.82 16.08 -5.65
C VAL A 198 12.96 16.81 -4.94
N PHE A 199 12.66 17.36 -3.77
CA PHE A 199 13.66 17.92 -2.89
C PHE A 199 14.47 16.76 -2.31
N ILE A 200 15.64 16.49 -2.88
CA ILE A 200 16.65 15.69 -2.19
C ILE A 200 17.23 16.60 -1.11
N PRO A 201 16.97 16.33 0.18
CA PRO A 201 17.55 17.13 1.23
C PRO A 201 19.08 17.03 1.12
N PHE A 202 19.70 18.20 1.05
CA PHE A 202 21.12 18.48 0.87
C PHE A 202 22.08 17.40 1.42
N ASP A 203 23.06 17.02 0.60
CA ASP A 203 24.20 16.17 0.95
C ASP A 203 24.90 16.70 2.21
N GLY A 204 24.72 16.02 3.35
CA GLY A 204 25.43 16.37 4.57
C GLY A 204 26.94 16.40 4.31
N ASP A 205 27.70 17.30 4.97
CA ASP A 205 29.15 17.24 4.82
C ASP A 205 29.68 15.85 5.26
N ASN A 206 30.73 15.38 4.60
CA ASN A 206 31.29 14.05 4.86
C ASN A 206 31.60 13.82 6.35
N GLY A 207 31.98 14.86 7.11
CA GLY A 207 32.23 14.74 8.54
C GLY A 207 30.96 14.45 9.33
N THR A 208 29.87 15.18 9.06
CA THR A 208 28.54 14.96 9.64
C THR A 208 28.05 13.54 9.35
N ILE A 209 28.22 13.04 8.12
CA ILE A 209 27.75 11.72 7.73
C ILE A 209 28.54 10.61 8.42
N GLN A 210 29.86 10.77 8.57
CA GLN A 210 30.65 9.80 9.34
C GLN A 210 30.23 9.74 10.81
N LYS A 211 29.90 10.88 11.43
CA LYS A 211 29.37 10.90 12.80
C LYS A 211 28.02 10.19 12.89
N ILE A 212 27.10 10.45 11.96
CA ILE A 212 25.80 9.77 11.91
C ILE A 212 25.98 8.26 11.76
N LYS A 213 26.85 7.83 10.83
CA LYS A 213 27.18 6.41 10.67
C LYS A 213 27.72 5.78 11.95
N LYS A 214 28.49 6.54 12.74
CA LYS A 214 29.04 6.07 14.01
C LYS A 214 27.95 5.91 15.07
N VAL A 215 27.08 6.91 15.28
CA VAL A 215 25.93 6.82 16.20
C VAL A 215 25.05 5.63 15.83
N LEU A 216 24.76 5.47 14.54
CA LEU A 216 23.93 4.37 14.04
C LEU A 216 24.66 3.02 14.03
N LYS A 217 25.99 2.97 14.15
CA LYS A 217 26.75 1.74 13.82
C LYS A 217 26.42 1.23 12.41
N TRP A 218 26.29 2.16 11.47
CA TRP A 218 25.78 1.91 10.12
C TRP A 218 26.57 0.85 9.35
N ASN A 219 27.90 0.85 9.46
CA ASN A 219 28.73 -0.14 8.78
C ASN A 219 28.43 -1.57 9.24
N GLU A 220 28.16 -1.76 10.53
CA GLU A 220 27.74 -3.07 11.06
C GLU A 220 26.39 -3.47 10.44
N CYS A 221 25.46 -2.52 10.35
CA CYS A 221 24.16 -2.76 9.73
C CYS A 221 24.27 -3.19 8.27
N VAL A 222 25.04 -2.44 7.48
CA VAL A 222 25.26 -2.70 6.06
C VAL A 222 25.84 -4.10 5.84
N VAL A 223 26.74 -4.55 6.73
CA VAL A 223 27.37 -5.87 6.63
C VAL A 223 26.38 -7.00 6.93
N ILE A 224 25.54 -6.82 7.94
CA ILE A 224 24.62 -7.85 8.43
C ILE A 224 23.43 -8.08 7.48
N LEU A 225 22.97 -7.03 6.80
CA LEU A 225 21.83 -7.12 5.90
C LEU A 225 22.14 -8.01 4.68
N THR A 226 21.27 -9.01 4.45
CA THR A 226 21.32 -9.85 3.26
C THR A 226 20.91 -9.05 2.03
N GLN A 227 21.43 -9.42 0.85
CA GLN A 227 21.02 -8.77 -0.40
C GLN A 227 19.51 -8.90 -0.66
N GLU A 228 18.91 -10.02 -0.24
CA GLU A 228 17.46 -10.22 -0.38
C GLU A 228 16.66 -9.25 0.48
N THR A 229 17.00 -9.08 1.76
CA THR A 229 16.37 -8.08 2.65
C THR A 229 16.53 -6.67 2.09
N ILE A 230 17.73 -6.33 1.59
CA ILE A 230 18.00 -5.04 0.95
C ILE A 230 17.06 -4.80 -0.24
N LYS A 231 16.97 -5.77 -1.14
CA LYS A 231 16.10 -5.71 -2.32
C LYS A 231 14.63 -5.62 -1.93
N MET A 232 14.19 -6.41 -0.96
CA MET A 232 12.79 -6.49 -0.55
C MET A 232 12.32 -5.18 0.11
N LEU A 233 13.04 -4.69 1.12
CA LEU A 233 12.73 -3.41 1.78
C LEU A 233 12.83 -2.24 0.80
N GLY A 234 13.86 -2.24 -0.05
CA GLY A 234 14.02 -1.24 -1.11
C GLY A 234 12.82 -1.20 -2.05
N LEU A 235 12.33 -2.36 -2.50
CA LEU A 235 11.20 -2.42 -3.42
C LEU A 235 9.87 -2.01 -2.78
N PHE A 236 9.60 -2.40 -1.52
CA PHE A 236 8.37 -2.00 -0.83
C PHE A 236 8.27 -0.48 -0.72
N TRP A 237 9.32 0.16 -0.20
CA TRP A 237 9.35 1.60 -0.05
C TRP A 237 9.37 2.33 -1.40
N PHE A 238 10.12 1.83 -2.37
CA PHE A 238 10.12 2.40 -3.71
C PHE A 238 8.74 2.34 -4.36
N SER A 239 8.00 1.23 -4.16
CA SER A 239 6.65 1.05 -4.70
C SER A 239 5.70 2.12 -4.16
N LEU A 240 5.75 2.45 -2.87
CA LEU A 240 4.95 3.55 -2.33
C LEU A 240 5.34 4.90 -2.93
N VAL A 241 6.64 5.18 -2.97
CA VAL A 241 7.16 6.46 -3.44
C VAL A 241 6.76 6.68 -4.90
N VAL A 242 6.93 5.68 -5.75
CA VAL A 242 6.60 5.81 -7.17
C VAL A 242 5.10 6.00 -7.39
N LEU A 243 4.25 5.37 -6.58
CA LEU A 243 2.80 5.52 -6.63
C LEU A 243 2.34 6.87 -6.10
N GLU A 244 2.98 7.38 -5.05
CA GLU A 244 2.77 8.73 -4.53
C GLU A 244 3.12 9.79 -5.59
N PHE A 245 4.31 9.68 -6.19
CA PHE A 245 4.75 10.57 -7.27
C PHE A 245 3.85 10.50 -8.51
N ALA A 246 3.28 9.34 -8.79
CA ALA A 246 2.32 9.16 -9.88
C ALA A 246 0.91 9.67 -9.54
N ASN A 247 0.66 10.14 -8.30
CA ASN A 247 -0.67 10.47 -7.77
C ASN A 247 -1.65 9.28 -7.92
N LEU A 248 -1.20 8.09 -7.52
CA LEU A 248 -1.96 6.83 -7.61
C LEU A 248 -2.29 6.23 -6.24
N LEU A 249 -2.04 6.96 -5.15
CA LEU A 249 -2.53 6.58 -3.83
C LEU A 249 -4.07 6.62 -3.80
N PRO A 250 -4.72 5.71 -3.04
CA PRO A 250 -6.16 5.69 -2.91
C PRO A 250 -6.63 6.95 -2.18
N MET A 251 -7.75 7.52 -2.63
CA MET A 251 -8.42 8.67 -2.01
C MET A 251 -9.41 8.25 -0.93
N ILE A 252 -9.88 7.01 -0.98
CA ILE A 252 -10.87 6.46 -0.04
C ILE A 252 -10.28 5.26 0.71
N GLU A 253 -10.59 5.19 2.00
CA GLU A 253 -10.02 4.19 2.90
C GLU A 253 -10.42 2.75 2.52
N GLU A 254 -11.61 2.56 1.95
CA GLU A 254 -12.11 1.24 1.55
C GLU A 254 -11.25 0.57 0.47
N ASN A 255 -10.50 1.33 -0.32
CA ASN A 255 -9.61 0.82 -1.34
C ASN A 255 -8.18 0.57 -0.85
N SER A 256 -7.83 1.02 0.37
CA SER A 256 -6.51 0.79 0.96
C SER A 256 -6.12 -0.69 0.97
N PRO A 257 -6.96 -1.66 1.40
CA PRO A 257 -6.57 -3.07 1.38
C PRO A 257 -6.23 -3.60 -0.03
N ARG A 258 -6.92 -3.11 -1.06
CA ARG A 258 -6.65 -3.48 -2.46
C ARG A 258 -5.35 -2.88 -2.95
N PHE A 259 -5.12 -1.62 -2.62
CA PHE A 259 -3.86 -0.93 -2.91
C PHE A 259 -2.66 -1.67 -2.32
N ILE A 260 -2.74 -2.04 -1.03
CA ILE A 260 -1.72 -2.84 -0.34
C ILE A 260 -1.57 -4.21 -1.04
N GLY A 261 -2.68 -4.88 -1.37
CA GLY A 261 -2.66 -6.15 -2.10
C GLY A 261 -1.94 -6.09 -3.45
N ILE A 262 -2.04 -4.97 -4.17
CA ILE A 262 -1.33 -4.73 -5.44
C ILE A 262 0.19 -4.68 -5.21
N ILE A 263 0.65 -4.00 -4.15
CA ILE A 263 2.07 -3.92 -3.80
C ILE A 263 2.61 -5.31 -3.45
N TRP A 264 1.94 -6.02 -2.53
CA TRP A 264 2.32 -7.39 -2.14
C TRP A 264 2.36 -8.35 -3.33
N THR A 265 1.38 -8.29 -4.22
CA THR A 265 1.33 -9.15 -5.40
C THR A 265 2.54 -8.91 -6.30
N ASN A 266 2.91 -7.66 -6.53
CA ASN A 266 4.04 -7.31 -7.39
C ASN A 266 5.39 -7.64 -6.76
N VAL A 267 5.55 -7.40 -5.45
CA VAL A 267 6.75 -7.82 -4.72
C VAL A 267 6.86 -9.35 -4.73
N GLY A 268 5.80 -10.06 -4.36
CA GLY A 268 5.75 -11.52 -4.36
C GLY A 268 6.06 -12.15 -5.72
N ALA A 269 5.56 -11.53 -6.80
CA ALA A 269 5.86 -11.97 -8.17
C ALA A 269 7.35 -11.83 -8.53
N LEU A 270 8.09 -10.90 -7.92
CA LEU A 270 9.51 -10.69 -8.18
C LEU A 270 10.40 -11.65 -7.38
N PHE A 271 9.99 -11.99 -6.16
CA PHE A 271 10.71 -12.92 -5.28
C PHE A 271 10.22 -14.37 -5.36
N GLU A 272 9.17 -14.63 -6.14
CA GLU A 272 8.52 -15.95 -6.27
C GLU A 272 8.05 -16.51 -4.92
N LYS A 273 7.50 -15.63 -4.08
CA LYS A 273 7.05 -15.92 -2.72
C LYS A 273 5.69 -15.32 -2.48
N ASP A 274 4.85 -16.01 -1.72
CA ASP A 274 3.63 -15.40 -1.19
C ASP A 274 3.95 -14.41 -0.06
N GLN A 275 2.93 -13.64 0.34
CA GLN A 275 3.05 -12.63 1.38
C GLN A 275 3.53 -13.20 2.72
N LEU A 276 3.04 -14.37 3.14
CA LEU A 276 3.40 -14.94 4.44
C LEU A 276 4.88 -15.30 4.48
N LYS A 277 5.38 -15.93 3.42
CA LYS A 277 6.79 -16.30 3.32
C LYS A 277 7.71 -15.09 3.26
N LEU A 278 7.32 -14.03 2.54
CA LEU A 278 8.07 -12.77 2.52
C LEU A 278 8.16 -12.14 3.92
N ILE A 279 7.05 -12.11 4.66
CA ILE A 279 7.01 -11.61 6.03
C ILE A 279 7.90 -12.46 6.94
N ASP A 280 7.81 -13.79 6.84
CA ASP A 280 8.60 -14.70 7.65
C ASP A 280 10.10 -14.57 7.36
N ASP A 281 10.50 -14.42 6.09
CA ASP A 281 11.88 -14.20 5.71
C ASP A 281 12.42 -12.88 6.26
N LEU A 282 11.63 -11.80 6.22
CA LEU A 282 12.02 -10.52 6.83
C LEU A 282 12.13 -10.63 8.34
N LYS A 283 11.17 -11.27 9.00
CA LYS A 283 11.20 -11.48 10.45
C LYS A 283 12.40 -12.28 10.86
N GLN A 284 12.66 -13.43 10.24
CA GLN A 284 13.82 -14.26 10.56
C GLN A 284 15.14 -13.51 10.32
N ASN A 285 15.27 -12.81 9.20
CA ASN A 285 16.47 -12.04 8.88
C ASN A 285 16.68 -10.85 9.83
N LEU A 286 15.61 -10.27 10.38
CA LEU A 286 15.71 -9.17 11.35
C LEU A 286 15.84 -9.67 12.80
N GLU A 287 15.25 -10.81 13.15
CA GLU A 287 15.26 -11.41 14.49
C GLU A 287 16.58 -12.09 14.83
N ILE A 288 17.17 -12.80 13.87
CA ILE A 288 18.44 -13.53 14.08
C ILE A 288 19.64 -12.58 13.97
N SER A 289 19.38 -11.34 13.57
CA SER A 289 20.40 -10.35 13.27
C SER A 289 20.92 -9.65 14.54
N PRO A 290 22.25 -9.43 14.65
CA PRO A 290 22.82 -8.53 15.67
C PRO A 290 22.23 -7.11 15.64
N LEU A 291 21.50 -6.74 14.57
CA LEU A 291 20.71 -5.52 14.50
C LEU A 291 19.72 -5.39 15.67
N GLN A 292 19.10 -6.46 16.18
CA GLN A 292 18.17 -6.36 17.31
C GLN A 292 18.84 -5.83 18.59
N GLN A 293 20.15 -5.98 18.71
CA GLN A 293 20.92 -5.45 19.83
C GLN A 293 21.19 -3.95 19.68
N MET A 294 20.88 -3.37 18.52
CA MET A 294 20.94 -1.93 18.26
C MET A 294 19.55 -1.35 18.51
N SER A 295 19.46 -0.45 19.48
CA SER A 295 18.19 0.07 20.02
C SER A 295 17.30 0.80 19.01
N TRP A 296 17.81 1.13 17.82
CA TRP A 296 17.09 1.89 16.81
C TRP A 296 16.53 1.05 15.65
N THR A 297 16.99 -0.19 15.46
CA THR A 297 16.75 -0.93 14.21
C THR A 297 15.31 -1.42 14.06
N THR A 298 14.61 -1.69 15.17
CA THR A 298 13.20 -2.10 15.17
C THR A 298 12.26 -1.04 14.62
N ASP A 299 12.62 0.24 14.79
CA ASP A 299 11.80 1.37 14.34
C ASP A 299 12.11 1.77 12.90
N VAL A 300 13.29 1.39 12.39
CA VAL A 300 13.77 1.73 11.04
C VAL A 300 13.36 0.68 10.01
N PHE A 301 13.53 -0.62 10.31
CA PHE A 301 13.25 -1.69 9.34
C PHE A 301 11.80 -2.14 9.39
N ARG A 302 10.94 -1.42 8.67
CA ARG A 302 9.51 -1.73 8.59
C ARG A 302 9.01 -1.73 7.15
N ILE A 303 8.01 -2.55 6.88
CA ILE A 303 7.17 -2.41 5.68
C ILE A 303 6.13 -1.33 6.01
N PRO A 304 5.89 -0.35 5.13
CA PRO A 304 4.91 0.72 5.35
C PRO A 304 3.49 0.26 5.71
N GLU A 305 3.16 -0.97 5.32
CA GLU A 305 1.82 -1.57 5.32
C GLU A 305 1.57 -2.46 6.54
N ALA A 306 2.57 -2.61 7.42
CA ALA A 306 2.49 -3.38 8.67
C ALA A 306 2.19 -2.49 9.91
N ILE A 307 1.61 -1.30 9.70
CA ILE A 307 1.20 -0.33 10.73
C ILE A 307 -0.33 -0.33 10.85
#